data_AF-A0A117IBZ2-F1
#
_entry.id   AF-A0A117IBZ2-F1
#
_cell.length_a   1.000
_cell.length_b   1.000
_cell.length_c   1.000
_cell.angle_alpha   90.00
_cell.angle_beta   90.00
_cell.angle_gamma   90.00
#
_symmetry.space_group_name_H-M   'P 1'
#
loop_
_entity.id
_entity.type
_entity.pdbx_description
1 polymer ?
#
loop_
_entity_poly.entity_id
_entity_poly.type
_entity_poly.pdbx_seq_one_letter_code
_entity_poly.pdbx_strand_id
1 'polypeptide(L)'
;MNRQSSTAADSTALPRSAFAGIDVCRAASLPLTEGARRPLFDDDVWNLDEVVGTAVALAKCQQQLDFRPLTNPRWRQVAKEYVFALLVPHHEHVRVLPHAYRVAFGLQTCAMRLAELARFFRWLTEQGVDELTQLDQGLCDGYLNWRREIRSEKDEPIRQALIVHYQAAMVMIDIAEYSELFTADRCRTGFRPWPGKSAAEAAGVKTNTGENKTPPLPMETLRPLLSAALYIVDTLGPHILALRDELVERTERKANLRGMRACPTDKLLAVLDRQLREGDPFYERLGSFSAVKSSAYGGPLDAINFTPLAHAVGSRQFYGRWLDEQPALRNTIENVLAVVGTEKPLCRNAALVLRADDDTEVPWTEPLHYAVADDLPSLLRTACLLVVAILTGMRSGELMELQRGCLTEEEIAPGLKRYRLKGKVIKGRALGGEPEEWVVIPEAHRAAAVAEKLIGFDVHGVRSDLDHLFGRFSYQDLVRRLCSWVNGPAGARLGLLR
;
A
#
# COMPACT_ATOMS: atom_id res chain seq x y z
N MET A 1 -58.21 -41.48 23.22
CA MET A 1 -57.37 -41.78 22.04
C MET A 1 -56.26 -40.74 21.97
N ASN A 2 -55.06 -41.15 22.36
CA ASN A 2 -53.84 -40.33 22.39
C ASN A 2 -53.46 -39.85 21.00
N ARG A 3 -53.22 -38.55 20.83
CA ARG A 3 -52.32 -38.04 19.78
C ARG A 3 -51.01 -37.65 20.44
N GLN A 4 -49.97 -38.33 19.99
CA GLN A 4 -48.60 -38.25 20.45
C GLN A 4 -48.07 -36.82 20.35
N SER A 5 -47.51 -36.37 21.46
CA SER A 5 -46.56 -35.27 21.54
C SER A 5 -45.29 -35.68 20.80
N SER A 6 -45.01 -35.07 19.65
CA SER A 6 -43.67 -35.13 19.04
C SER A 6 -42.78 -34.15 19.79
N THR A 7 -41.79 -34.72 20.44
CA THR A 7 -40.75 -34.12 21.27
C THR A 7 -39.92 -33.08 20.55
N ALA A 8 -39.45 -32.14 21.37
CA ALA A 8 -38.57 -31.02 21.07
C ALA A 8 -37.35 -31.41 20.23
N ALA A 9 -36.96 -30.51 19.33
CA ALA A 9 -35.67 -30.54 18.66
C ALA A 9 -34.56 -30.35 19.70
N ASP A 10 -33.76 -31.40 19.92
CA ASP A 10 -32.54 -31.34 20.71
C ASP A 10 -31.57 -30.32 20.09
N SER A 11 -31.31 -29.24 20.81
CA SER A 11 -30.15 -28.39 20.57
C SER A 11 -28.90 -29.15 21.01
N THR A 12 -28.42 -30.06 20.17
CA THR A 12 -27.15 -30.75 20.41
C THR A 12 -26.02 -29.72 20.37
N ALA A 13 -25.38 -29.49 21.52
CA ALA A 13 -24.18 -28.69 21.59
C ALA A 13 -23.11 -29.28 20.65
N LEU A 14 -22.39 -28.42 19.92
CA LEU A 14 -21.33 -28.85 19.01
C LEU A 14 -20.28 -29.68 19.76
N PRO A 15 -19.74 -30.75 19.15
CA PRO A 15 -18.62 -31.50 19.71
C PRO A 15 -17.47 -30.53 20.03
N ARG A 16 -16.83 -30.69 21.19
CA ARG A 16 -15.74 -29.80 21.59
C ARG A 16 -14.48 -30.11 20.78
N SER A 17 -13.89 -29.09 20.17
CA SER A 17 -12.62 -29.23 19.44
C SER A 17 -11.48 -29.65 20.37
N ALA A 18 -10.53 -30.42 19.85
CA ALA A 18 -9.28 -30.75 20.53
C ALA A 18 -8.42 -29.49 20.84
N PHE A 19 -8.69 -28.38 20.16
CA PHE A 19 -7.99 -27.11 20.36
C PHE A 19 -8.72 -26.12 21.27
N ALA A 20 -9.88 -26.50 21.82
CA ALA A 20 -10.70 -25.61 22.64
C ALA A 20 -9.91 -25.04 23.83
N GLY A 21 -9.96 -23.71 24.00
CA GLY A 21 -9.26 -22.96 25.03
C GLY A 21 -7.77 -22.69 24.77
N ILE A 22 -7.20 -23.17 23.66
CA ILE A 22 -5.79 -22.92 23.33
C ILE A 22 -5.59 -21.44 22.95
N ASP A 23 -4.54 -20.82 23.49
CA ASP A 23 -4.00 -19.54 23.04
C ASP A 23 -3.31 -19.73 21.67
N VAL A 24 -3.91 -19.16 20.62
CA VAL A 24 -3.47 -19.35 19.24
C VAL A 24 -2.08 -18.76 19.01
N CYS A 25 -1.81 -17.55 19.53
CA CYS A 25 -0.52 -16.90 19.37
C CYS A 25 0.59 -17.67 20.07
N ARG A 26 0.32 -18.15 21.29
CA ARG A 26 1.29 -18.97 22.04
C ARG A 26 1.58 -20.28 21.30
N ALA A 27 0.56 -20.98 20.82
CA ALA A 27 0.73 -22.23 20.09
C ALA A 27 1.50 -22.03 18.77
N ALA A 28 1.23 -20.94 18.05
CA ALA A 28 1.90 -20.60 16.80
C ALA A 28 3.26 -19.88 16.97
N SER A 29 3.74 -19.72 18.21
CA SER A 29 4.97 -18.97 18.54
C SER A 29 4.99 -17.54 17.96
N LEU A 30 3.84 -16.87 17.99
CA LEU A 30 3.67 -15.48 17.55
C LEU A 30 3.78 -14.54 18.77
N PRO A 31 4.86 -13.76 18.92
CA PRO A 31 5.03 -12.84 20.03
C PRO A 31 4.05 -11.67 19.90
N LEU A 32 3.42 -11.29 21.01
CA LEU A 32 2.50 -10.15 21.09
C LEU A 32 3.13 -9.02 21.90
N THR A 33 2.68 -7.78 21.68
CA THR A 33 3.00 -6.64 22.54
C THR A 33 2.52 -6.87 23.98
N GLU A 34 3.16 -6.19 24.94
CA GLU A 34 2.80 -6.31 26.35
C GLU A 34 1.37 -5.82 26.60
N GLY A 35 0.56 -6.61 27.29
CA GLY A 35 -0.85 -6.30 27.57
C GLY A 35 -1.83 -6.60 26.43
N ALA A 36 -1.36 -7.06 25.27
CA ALA A 36 -2.24 -7.47 24.17
C ALA A 36 -3.17 -8.62 24.56
N ARG A 37 -4.43 -8.55 24.10
CA ARG A 37 -5.37 -9.66 24.24
C ARG A 37 -4.88 -10.85 23.41
N ARG A 38 -4.79 -12.02 24.05
CA ARG A 38 -4.46 -13.29 23.39
C ARG A 38 -5.73 -13.88 22.77
N PRO A 39 -5.79 -14.10 21.44
CA PRO A 39 -6.92 -14.77 20.82
C PRO A 39 -6.92 -16.25 21.23
N LEU A 40 -8.07 -16.70 21.71
CA LEU A 40 -8.30 -18.12 22.00
C LEU A 40 -8.84 -18.80 20.76
N PHE A 41 -8.61 -20.11 20.63
CA PHE A 41 -9.13 -20.91 19.53
C PHE A 41 -10.66 -20.75 19.38
N ASP A 42 -11.39 -20.67 20.49
CA ASP A 42 -12.85 -20.57 20.51
C ASP A 42 -13.37 -19.22 19.98
N ASP A 43 -12.54 -18.16 19.94
CA ASP A 43 -12.93 -16.86 19.41
C ASP A 43 -13.31 -16.97 17.91
N ASP A 44 -14.35 -16.27 17.48
CA ASP A 44 -14.77 -16.22 16.07
C ASP A 44 -13.91 -15.27 15.21
N VAL A 45 -13.01 -14.52 15.86
CA VAL A 45 -12.02 -13.66 15.23
C VAL A 45 -10.69 -13.81 15.96
N TRP A 46 -9.66 -14.28 15.27
CA TRP A 46 -8.29 -14.24 15.79
C TRP A 46 -7.63 -12.95 15.34
N ASN A 47 -7.60 -11.96 16.25
CA ASN A 47 -6.93 -10.68 16.01
C ASN A 47 -5.44 -10.81 16.33
N LEU A 48 -4.59 -10.64 15.31
CA LEU A 48 -3.14 -10.74 15.37
C LEU A 48 -2.47 -9.39 15.03
N ASP A 49 -3.19 -8.28 15.14
CA ASP A 49 -2.68 -6.93 14.82
C ASP A 49 -1.51 -6.50 15.71
N GLU A 50 -1.47 -7.03 16.94
CA GLU A 50 -0.46 -6.76 17.98
C GLU A 50 0.70 -7.77 17.93
N VAL A 51 0.78 -8.61 16.89
CA VAL A 51 1.93 -9.51 16.71
C VAL A 51 3.16 -8.70 16.33
N VAL A 52 4.18 -8.82 17.17
CA VAL A 52 5.47 -8.13 17.02
C VAL A 52 6.27 -8.78 15.90
N GLY A 53 6.95 -7.96 15.10
CA GLY A 53 7.80 -8.43 14.01
C GLY A 53 7.02 -8.97 12.82
N THR A 54 5.78 -8.52 12.59
CA THR A 54 5.12 -8.77 11.32
C THR A 54 5.83 -7.99 10.19
N ALA A 55 5.95 -8.61 9.02
CA ALA A 55 6.55 -7.96 7.85
C ALA A 55 5.67 -6.78 7.39
N VAL A 56 6.29 -5.69 6.92
CA VAL A 56 5.61 -4.49 6.40
C VAL A 56 4.66 -4.82 5.24
N ALA A 57 5.00 -5.85 4.46
CA ALA A 57 4.16 -6.31 3.36
C ALA A 57 2.81 -6.92 3.80
N LEU A 58 2.71 -7.40 5.05
CA LEU A 58 1.52 -8.05 5.59
C LEU A 58 0.45 -7.01 5.93
N ALA A 59 -0.67 -7.05 5.21
CA ALA A 59 -1.77 -6.11 5.44
C ALA A 59 -2.45 -6.35 6.79
N LYS A 60 -2.99 -5.29 7.42
CA LYS A 60 -3.82 -5.43 8.63
C LYS A 60 -5.02 -6.37 8.45
N CYS A 61 -5.69 -6.31 7.29
CA CYS A 61 -6.76 -7.27 6.99
C CYS A 61 -6.30 -8.73 6.91
N GLN A 62 -5.00 -8.99 6.70
CA GLN A 62 -4.41 -10.34 6.72
C GLN A 62 -3.90 -10.74 8.11
N GLN A 63 -3.86 -9.80 9.06
CA GLN A 63 -3.55 -10.03 10.48
C GLN A 63 -4.83 -10.34 11.29
N GLN A 64 -6.00 -10.33 10.64
CA GLN A 64 -7.27 -10.69 11.27
C GLN A 64 -7.86 -11.91 10.56
N LEU A 65 -7.93 -13.04 11.26
CA LEU A 65 -8.57 -14.25 10.75
C LEU A 65 -10.01 -14.29 11.26
N ASP A 66 -10.94 -13.84 10.41
CA ASP A 66 -12.37 -13.71 10.72
C ASP A 66 -13.17 -14.91 10.21
N PHE A 67 -13.75 -15.68 11.14
CA PHE A 67 -14.54 -16.87 10.84
C PHE A 67 -16.06 -16.59 10.81
N ARG A 68 -16.51 -15.39 11.18
CA ARG A 68 -17.93 -15.01 11.20
C ARG A 68 -18.64 -15.14 9.84
N PRO A 69 -17.98 -14.93 8.68
CA PRO A 69 -18.62 -15.15 7.38
C PRO A 69 -19.09 -16.59 7.11
N LEU A 70 -18.64 -17.56 7.91
CA LEU A 70 -19.11 -18.95 7.90
C LEU A 70 -20.32 -19.09 8.82
N THR A 71 -21.52 -19.12 8.26
CA THR A 71 -22.78 -19.12 9.04
C THR A 71 -23.11 -20.49 9.65
N ASN A 72 -22.78 -21.59 8.96
CA ASN A 72 -22.91 -22.95 9.50
C ASN A 72 -21.89 -23.15 10.64
N PRO A 73 -22.32 -23.38 11.88
CA PRO A 73 -21.42 -23.44 13.02
C PRO A 73 -20.53 -24.70 13.01
N ARG A 74 -20.98 -25.82 12.42
CA ARG A 74 -20.13 -27.02 12.24
C ARG A 74 -18.96 -26.70 11.32
N TRP A 75 -19.23 -26.05 10.19
CA TRP A 75 -18.22 -25.68 9.21
C TRP A 75 -17.31 -24.53 9.66
N ARG A 76 -17.82 -23.63 10.51
CA ARG A 76 -16.98 -22.64 11.19
C ARG A 76 -15.92 -23.31 12.06
N GLN A 77 -16.30 -24.33 12.82
CA GLN A 77 -15.37 -25.10 13.64
C GLN A 77 -14.35 -25.86 12.78
N VAL A 78 -14.79 -26.52 11.71
CA VAL A 78 -13.89 -27.16 10.71
C VAL A 78 -12.86 -26.16 10.19
N ALA A 79 -13.29 -24.95 9.81
CA ALA A 79 -12.39 -23.91 9.32
C ALA A 79 -11.37 -23.45 10.38
N LYS A 80 -11.80 -23.29 11.64
CA LYS A 80 -10.89 -22.98 12.76
C LYS A 80 -9.85 -24.08 12.95
N GLU A 81 -10.28 -25.34 12.99
CA GLU A 81 -9.38 -26.50 13.16
C GLU A 81 -8.36 -26.60 12.02
N TYR A 82 -8.82 -26.40 10.79
CA TYR A 82 -7.95 -26.37 9.62
C TYR A 82 -6.93 -25.23 9.66
N VAL A 83 -7.37 -23.99 9.89
CA VAL A 83 -6.45 -22.83 9.93
C VAL A 83 -5.47 -22.93 11.11
N PHE A 84 -5.92 -23.44 12.27
CA PHE A 84 -5.02 -23.73 13.39
C PHE A 84 -3.95 -24.75 13.00
N ALA A 85 -4.32 -25.81 12.28
CA ALA A 85 -3.39 -26.83 11.83
C ALA A 85 -2.34 -26.28 10.84
N LEU A 86 -2.69 -25.29 10.02
CA LEU A 86 -1.74 -24.60 9.14
C LEU A 86 -0.74 -23.73 9.91
N LEU A 87 -1.18 -23.09 11.00
CA LEU A 87 -0.33 -22.27 11.87
C LEU A 87 0.57 -23.12 12.77
N VAL A 88 0.06 -24.26 13.23
CA VAL A 88 0.69 -25.11 14.26
C VAL A 88 0.82 -26.58 13.76
N PRO A 89 1.56 -26.85 12.67
CA PRO A 89 1.63 -28.18 12.06
C PRO A 89 2.27 -29.25 12.96
N HIS A 90 3.03 -28.82 13.97
CA HIS A 90 3.70 -29.72 14.91
C HIS A 90 2.86 -30.06 16.14
N HIS A 91 1.65 -29.51 16.26
CA HIS A 91 0.72 -29.84 17.34
C HIS A 91 0.43 -31.35 17.36
N GLU A 92 0.26 -31.96 18.54
CA GLU A 92 0.16 -33.42 18.70
C GLU A 92 -0.98 -34.05 17.89
N HIS A 93 -2.13 -33.38 17.80
CA HIS A 93 -3.27 -33.80 16.99
C HIS A 93 -3.10 -33.58 15.48
N VAL A 94 -2.20 -32.68 15.06
CA VAL A 94 -1.97 -32.37 13.64
C VAL A 94 -0.86 -33.25 13.08
N ARG A 95 0.22 -33.44 13.83
CA ARG A 95 1.39 -34.20 13.37
C ARG A 95 1.09 -35.67 13.08
N VAL A 96 0.03 -36.23 13.66
CA VAL A 96 -0.40 -37.62 13.42
C VAL A 96 -1.08 -37.80 12.07
N LEU A 97 -1.59 -36.73 11.47
CA LEU A 97 -2.23 -36.78 10.16
C LEU A 97 -1.16 -37.06 9.09
N PRO A 98 -1.31 -38.09 8.25
CA PRO A 98 -0.28 -38.47 7.28
C PRO A 98 0.07 -37.34 6.30
N HIS A 99 -0.95 -36.64 5.81
CA HIS A 99 -0.84 -35.65 4.73
C HIS A 99 -0.85 -34.19 5.22
N ALA A 100 -0.77 -33.98 6.55
CA ALA A 100 -0.63 -32.63 7.08
C ALA A 100 0.72 -32.02 6.70
N TYR A 101 0.70 -30.71 6.44
CA TYR A 101 1.90 -29.94 6.17
C TYR A 101 2.82 -29.98 7.40
N ARG A 102 4.13 -29.96 7.16
CA ARG A 102 5.16 -30.03 8.23
C ARG A 102 5.86 -28.71 8.50
N VAL A 103 5.45 -27.65 7.82
CA VAL A 103 6.02 -26.30 7.93
C VAL A 103 4.88 -25.34 8.22
N ALA A 104 5.06 -24.47 9.21
CA ALA A 104 4.04 -23.50 9.60
C ALA A 104 3.83 -22.48 8.48
N PHE A 105 2.57 -22.16 8.20
CA PHE A 105 2.23 -21.15 7.20
C PHE A 105 2.19 -19.76 7.81
N GLY A 106 2.64 -18.77 7.03
CA GLY A 106 2.50 -17.37 7.38
C GLY A 106 1.03 -16.92 7.37
N LEU A 107 0.74 -15.83 8.09
CA LEU A 107 -0.62 -15.28 8.26
C LEU A 107 -1.30 -14.95 6.92
N GLN A 108 -0.56 -14.43 5.95
CA GLN A 108 -1.10 -14.17 4.61
C GLN A 108 -1.67 -15.43 3.95
N THR A 109 -0.95 -16.57 4.03
CA THR A 109 -1.43 -17.81 3.42
C THR A 109 -2.63 -18.36 4.16
N CYS A 110 -2.63 -18.28 5.50
CA CYS A 110 -3.78 -18.67 6.32
C CYS A 110 -5.03 -17.84 5.99
N ALA A 111 -4.89 -16.51 5.87
CA ALA A 111 -5.98 -15.63 5.48
C ALA A 111 -6.51 -15.93 4.06
N MET A 112 -5.62 -16.22 3.11
CA MET A 112 -6.00 -16.64 1.75
C MET A 112 -6.76 -17.97 1.76
N ARG A 113 -6.30 -18.97 2.54
CA ARG A 113 -6.95 -20.26 2.70
C ARG A 113 -8.33 -20.13 3.32
N LEU A 114 -8.45 -19.35 4.39
CA LEU A 114 -9.72 -19.07 5.05
C LEU A 114 -10.72 -18.39 4.09
N ALA A 115 -10.27 -17.39 3.33
CA ALA A 115 -11.12 -16.69 2.38
C ALA A 115 -11.65 -17.60 1.26
N GLU A 116 -10.83 -18.51 0.73
CA GLU A 116 -11.27 -19.47 -0.29
C GLU A 116 -12.17 -20.56 0.32
N LEU A 117 -11.83 -21.07 1.50
CA LEU A 117 -12.65 -22.04 2.23
C LEU A 117 -14.04 -21.48 2.52
N ALA A 118 -14.13 -20.21 2.95
CA ALA A 118 -15.41 -19.54 3.20
C ALA A 118 -16.25 -19.34 1.94
N ARG A 119 -15.62 -19.22 0.75
CA ARG A 119 -16.35 -19.23 -0.52
C ARG A 119 -16.84 -20.64 -0.86
N PHE A 120 -16.00 -21.65 -0.67
CA PHE A 120 -16.35 -23.05 -0.95
C PHE A 120 -17.53 -23.52 -0.11
N PHE A 121 -17.48 -23.27 1.20
CA PHE A 121 -18.57 -23.62 2.11
C PHE A 121 -19.86 -22.88 1.78
N ARG A 122 -19.81 -21.58 1.46
CA ARG A 122 -21.00 -20.86 0.99
C ARG A 122 -21.61 -21.49 -0.27
N TRP A 123 -20.75 -21.83 -1.24
CA TRP A 123 -21.18 -22.49 -2.47
C TRP A 123 -21.81 -23.87 -2.19
N LEU A 124 -21.26 -24.67 -1.29
CA LEU A 124 -21.85 -25.95 -0.87
C LEU A 124 -23.26 -25.73 -0.28
N THR A 125 -23.45 -24.74 0.58
CA THR A 125 -24.77 -24.39 1.11
C THR A 125 -25.76 -24.01 -0.01
N GLU A 126 -25.30 -23.26 -1.03
CA GLU A 126 -26.12 -22.92 -2.20
C GLU A 126 -26.49 -24.15 -3.05
N GLN A 127 -25.64 -25.18 -3.07
CA GLN A 127 -25.95 -26.47 -3.70
C GLN A 127 -26.84 -27.37 -2.82
N GLY A 128 -27.28 -26.90 -1.64
CA GLY A 128 -28.10 -27.66 -0.71
C GLY A 128 -27.33 -28.71 0.09
N VAL A 129 -26.00 -28.62 0.14
CA VAL A 129 -25.14 -29.48 0.95
C VAL A 129 -25.11 -28.95 2.38
N ASP A 130 -25.40 -29.80 3.35
CA ASP A 130 -25.43 -29.47 4.78
C ASP A 130 -24.37 -30.24 5.59
N GLU A 131 -23.82 -31.33 5.04
CA GLU A 131 -22.77 -32.15 5.65
C GLU A 131 -21.61 -32.44 4.70
N LEU A 132 -20.37 -32.42 5.22
CA LEU A 132 -19.17 -32.74 4.43
C LEU A 132 -19.11 -34.22 4.01
N THR A 133 -19.89 -35.09 4.61
CA THR A 133 -20.05 -36.49 4.18
C THR A 133 -20.67 -36.59 2.78
N GLN A 134 -21.50 -35.62 2.38
CA GLN A 134 -22.12 -35.54 1.07
C GLN A 134 -21.13 -35.10 -0.01
N LEU A 135 -19.96 -34.56 0.36
CA LEU A 135 -18.95 -34.14 -0.59
C LEU A 135 -18.54 -35.33 -1.47
N ASP A 136 -18.58 -35.11 -2.78
CA ASP A 136 -18.19 -36.08 -3.79
C ASP A 136 -17.37 -35.42 -4.90
N GLN A 137 -16.94 -36.23 -5.87
CA GLN A 137 -16.16 -35.75 -7.00
C GLN A 137 -16.94 -34.75 -7.86
N GLY A 138 -18.26 -34.93 -8.02
CA GLY A 138 -19.10 -34.05 -8.81
C GLY A 138 -19.20 -32.64 -8.23
N LEU A 139 -19.33 -32.54 -6.90
CA LEU A 139 -19.28 -31.26 -6.18
C LEU A 139 -17.91 -30.60 -6.27
N CYS A 140 -16.82 -31.38 -6.19
CA CYS A 140 -15.47 -30.85 -6.38
C CYS A 140 -15.27 -30.27 -7.79
N ASP A 141 -15.68 -31.00 -8.82
CA ASP A 141 -15.63 -30.54 -10.21
C ASP A 141 -16.56 -29.33 -10.43
N GLY A 142 -17.76 -29.34 -9.82
CA GLY A 142 -18.72 -28.26 -9.86
C GLY A 142 -18.16 -26.96 -9.29
N TYR A 143 -17.57 -26.99 -8.09
CA TYR A 143 -16.97 -25.81 -7.48
C TYR A 143 -15.73 -25.34 -8.25
N LEU A 144 -14.87 -26.26 -8.68
CA LEU A 144 -13.68 -25.92 -9.46
C LEU A 144 -14.08 -25.21 -10.77
N ASN A 145 -15.09 -25.72 -11.47
CA ASN A 145 -15.67 -25.09 -12.66
C ASN A 145 -16.33 -23.74 -12.35
N TRP A 146 -17.07 -23.62 -11.25
CA TRP A 146 -17.66 -22.36 -10.80
C TRP A 146 -16.59 -21.30 -10.52
N ARG A 147 -15.43 -21.71 -9.98
CA ARG A 147 -14.27 -20.83 -9.72
C ARG A 147 -13.38 -20.56 -10.93
N ARG A 148 -13.70 -21.09 -12.12
CA ARG A 148 -12.86 -20.95 -13.33
C ARG A 148 -12.66 -19.49 -13.76
N GLU A 149 -13.61 -18.62 -13.44
CA GLU A 149 -13.57 -17.19 -13.76
C GLU A 149 -13.51 -16.36 -12.47
N ILE A 150 -12.58 -15.39 -12.40
CA ILE A 150 -12.70 -14.32 -11.41
C ILE A 150 -13.84 -13.43 -11.89
N ARG A 151 -14.92 -13.33 -11.10
CA ARG A 151 -16.04 -12.44 -11.38
C ARG A 151 -15.95 -11.17 -10.53
N SER A 152 -16.40 -10.04 -11.07
CA SER A 152 -16.49 -8.77 -10.34
C SER A 152 -17.58 -8.82 -9.28
N GLU A 153 -17.66 -7.79 -8.43
CA GLU A 153 -18.81 -7.62 -7.51
C GLU A 153 -20.16 -7.52 -8.26
N LYS A 154 -20.14 -7.24 -9.57
CA LYS A 154 -21.30 -7.19 -10.46
C LYS A 154 -21.48 -8.48 -11.28
N ASP A 155 -20.81 -9.57 -10.91
CA ASP A 155 -20.84 -10.88 -11.57
C ASP A 155 -20.26 -10.92 -13.00
N GLU A 156 -19.46 -9.91 -13.38
CA GLU A 156 -18.83 -9.87 -14.71
C GLU A 156 -17.49 -10.62 -14.72
N PRO A 157 -17.19 -11.46 -15.74
CA PRO A 157 -15.93 -12.17 -15.82
C PRO A 157 -14.75 -11.19 -16.04
N ILE A 158 -13.86 -11.09 -15.06
CA ILE A 158 -12.66 -10.24 -15.07
C ILE A 158 -11.49 -10.96 -15.78
N ARG A 159 -11.19 -12.20 -15.39
CA ARG A 159 -10.10 -13.01 -15.97
C ARG A 159 -10.15 -14.48 -15.51
N GLN A 160 -9.63 -15.39 -16.33
CA GLN A 160 -9.24 -16.73 -15.88
C GLN A 160 -7.90 -16.63 -15.13
N ALA A 161 -7.89 -16.99 -13.85
CA ALA A 161 -6.67 -16.99 -13.06
C ALA A 161 -6.36 -18.40 -12.58
N LEU A 162 -5.40 -19.06 -13.24
CA LEU A 162 -4.89 -20.39 -12.87
C LEU A 162 -4.54 -20.50 -11.37
N ILE A 163 -4.06 -19.41 -10.76
CA ILE A 163 -3.78 -19.38 -9.33
C ILE A 163 -5.04 -19.50 -8.47
N VAL A 164 -6.17 -18.93 -8.89
CA VAL A 164 -7.45 -19.05 -8.19
C VAL A 164 -7.98 -20.47 -8.28
N HIS A 165 -7.90 -21.06 -9.47
CA HIS A 165 -8.26 -22.46 -9.71
C HIS A 165 -7.43 -23.42 -8.84
N TYR A 166 -6.12 -23.15 -8.72
CA TYR A 166 -5.23 -23.86 -7.82
C TYR A 166 -5.63 -23.71 -6.34
N GLN A 167 -5.96 -22.51 -5.88
CA GLN A 167 -6.43 -22.29 -4.50
C GLN A 167 -7.73 -23.05 -4.22
N ALA A 168 -8.68 -23.04 -5.15
CA ALA A 168 -9.94 -23.79 -5.05
C ALA A 168 -9.67 -25.29 -4.90
N ALA A 169 -8.93 -25.88 -5.86
CA ALA A 169 -8.55 -27.30 -5.79
C ALA A 169 -7.87 -27.67 -4.47
N MET A 170 -6.96 -26.81 -4.01
CA MET A 170 -6.19 -27.03 -2.79
C MET A 170 -7.02 -27.00 -1.51
N VAL A 171 -8.01 -26.10 -1.36
CA VAL A 171 -8.86 -26.13 -0.17
C VAL A 171 -9.72 -27.39 -0.11
N MET A 172 -10.22 -27.89 -1.25
CA MET A 172 -11.01 -29.13 -1.28
C MET A 172 -10.15 -30.35 -0.92
N ILE A 173 -8.93 -30.42 -1.45
CA ILE A 173 -7.97 -31.47 -1.08
C ILE A 173 -7.62 -31.37 0.40
N ASP A 174 -7.26 -30.17 0.88
CA ASP A 174 -6.89 -29.97 2.29
C ASP A 174 -8.05 -30.36 3.23
N ILE A 175 -9.30 -30.03 2.93
CA ILE A 175 -10.46 -30.46 3.75
C ILE A 175 -10.63 -31.99 3.76
N ALA A 176 -10.36 -32.68 2.65
CA ALA A 176 -10.38 -34.14 2.63
C ALA A 176 -9.20 -34.76 3.41
N GLU A 177 -7.98 -34.23 3.25
CA GLU A 177 -6.77 -34.77 3.88
C GLU A 177 -6.71 -34.49 5.39
N TYR A 178 -7.34 -33.40 5.86
CA TYR A 178 -7.44 -33.06 7.29
C TYR A 178 -8.74 -33.58 7.93
N SER A 179 -9.56 -34.33 7.19
CA SER A 179 -10.89 -34.78 7.63
C SER A 179 -10.90 -35.50 9.00
N GLU A 180 -9.86 -36.27 9.31
CA GLU A 180 -9.73 -36.98 10.60
C GLU A 180 -9.46 -36.05 11.79
N LEU A 181 -9.00 -34.81 11.54
CA LEU A 181 -8.81 -33.80 12.57
C LEU A 181 -10.14 -33.21 13.05
N PHE A 182 -11.12 -33.15 12.13
CA PHE A 182 -12.30 -32.32 12.34
C PHE A 182 -13.31 -32.97 13.28
N THR A 183 -13.79 -32.18 14.23
CA THR A 183 -14.64 -32.69 15.31
C THR A 183 -16.13 -32.49 15.06
N ALA A 184 -16.51 -31.40 14.39
CA ALA A 184 -17.92 -31.04 14.18
C ALA A 184 -18.51 -31.63 12.89
N ASP A 185 -17.74 -31.76 11.82
CA ASP A 185 -18.15 -32.34 10.54
C ASP A 185 -16.90 -32.80 9.76
N ARG A 186 -17.05 -33.81 8.90
CA ARG A 186 -15.92 -34.43 8.19
C ARG A 186 -16.34 -35.10 6.89
N CYS A 187 -15.41 -35.21 5.96
CA CYS A 187 -15.62 -35.97 4.73
C CYS A 187 -15.77 -37.48 5.01
N ARG A 188 -16.39 -38.20 4.07
CA ARG A 188 -16.43 -39.67 4.10
C ARG A 188 -15.02 -40.25 4.24
N THR A 189 -14.88 -41.28 5.06
CA THR A 189 -13.60 -41.96 5.26
C THR A 189 -13.04 -42.45 3.92
N GLY A 190 -11.79 -42.10 3.64
CA GLY A 190 -11.10 -42.47 2.40
C GLY A 190 -11.46 -41.63 1.18
N PHE A 191 -12.35 -40.62 1.30
CA PHE A 191 -12.63 -39.70 0.20
C PHE A 191 -11.37 -38.88 -0.15
N ARG A 192 -11.02 -38.85 -1.43
CA ARG A 192 -9.96 -38.01 -1.98
C ARG A 192 -10.44 -37.36 -3.28
N PRO A 193 -10.51 -36.02 -3.35
CA PRO A 193 -10.79 -35.31 -4.59
C PRO A 193 -9.81 -35.69 -5.71
N TRP A 194 -10.29 -35.70 -6.95
CA TRP A 194 -9.57 -36.00 -8.18
C TRP A 194 -8.65 -37.21 -8.08
N PRO A 195 -9.17 -38.41 -7.77
CA PRO A 195 -8.39 -39.60 -7.38
C PRO A 195 -6.98 -39.36 -6.78
N GLY A 196 -6.84 -38.40 -5.86
CA GLY A 196 -5.56 -38.08 -5.19
C GLY A 196 -4.57 -37.25 -6.00
N LYS A 197 -5.00 -36.64 -7.12
CA LYS A 197 -4.20 -35.66 -7.87
C LYS A 197 -3.83 -34.47 -6.99
N SER A 198 -2.67 -33.89 -7.25
CA SER A 198 -2.29 -32.62 -6.64
C SER A 198 -3.24 -31.49 -7.06
N ALA A 199 -3.35 -30.45 -6.24
CA ALA A 199 -4.12 -29.26 -6.57
C ALA A 199 -3.70 -28.62 -7.91
N ALA A 200 -2.42 -28.74 -8.26
CA ALA A 200 -1.91 -28.25 -9.52
C ALA A 200 -2.40 -29.08 -10.72
N GLU A 201 -2.37 -30.41 -10.63
CA GLU A 201 -2.92 -31.29 -11.66
C GLU A 201 -4.42 -31.12 -11.82
N ALA A 202 -5.16 -31.06 -10.70
CA ALA A 202 -6.60 -30.81 -10.69
C ALA A 202 -6.95 -29.47 -11.35
N ALA A 203 -6.20 -28.41 -11.02
CA ALA A 203 -6.43 -27.09 -11.57
C ALA A 203 -5.86 -26.88 -13.00
N GLY A 204 -5.20 -27.89 -13.58
CA GLY A 204 -4.52 -27.77 -14.88
C GLY A 204 -3.29 -26.85 -14.86
N VAL A 205 -2.73 -26.59 -13.68
CA VAL A 205 -1.53 -25.78 -13.49
C VAL A 205 -0.31 -26.65 -13.62
N LYS A 206 0.54 -26.34 -14.61
CA LYS A 206 1.88 -26.94 -14.68
C LYS A 206 2.70 -26.47 -13.47
N THR A 207 3.03 -27.40 -12.57
CA THR A 207 3.95 -27.18 -11.44
C THR A 207 5.31 -26.77 -12.00
N ASN A 208 5.84 -25.65 -11.52
CA ASN A 208 6.99 -25.01 -12.11
C ASN A 208 8.28 -25.60 -11.53
N THR A 209 8.85 -26.61 -12.20
CA THR A 209 10.25 -27.03 -12.01
C THR A 209 11.18 -26.42 -13.07
N GLY A 210 10.65 -25.58 -13.97
CA GLY A 210 11.38 -24.90 -15.04
C GLY A 210 11.59 -23.40 -14.82
N GLU A 211 12.09 -22.75 -15.86
CA GLU A 211 12.44 -21.33 -15.94
C GLU A 211 11.27 -20.37 -15.56
N ASN A 212 11.60 -19.12 -15.23
CA ASN A 212 10.62 -18.08 -14.92
C ASN A 212 9.61 -17.93 -16.08
N LYS A 213 8.31 -18.10 -15.80
CA LYS A 213 7.23 -17.93 -16.80
C LYS A 213 7.05 -16.48 -17.25
N THR A 214 7.36 -15.53 -16.38
CA THR A 214 7.35 -14.11 -16.73
C THR A 214 8.67 -13.80 -17.42
N PRO A 215 8.66 -13.48 -18.72
CA PRO A 215 9.88 -13.09 -19.40
C PRO A 215 10.46 -11.83 -18.74
N PRO A 216 11.79 -11.66 -18.72
CA PRO A 216 12.42 -10.41 -18.32
C PRO A 216 11.80 -9.24 -19.10
N LEU A 217 11.74 -8.07 -18.46
CA LEU A 217 11.26 -6.87 -19.13
C LEU A 217 12.19 -6.57 -20.32
N PRO A 218 11.66 -6.40 -21.55
CA PRO A 218 12.51 -6.13 -22.71
C PRO A 218 13.34 -4.86 -22.51
N MET A 219 14.56 -4.85 -23.03
CA MET A 219 15.51 -3.76 -22.81
C MET A 219 15.01 -2.43 -23.40
N GLU A 220 14.24 -2.48 -24.48
CA GLU A 220 13.57 -1.34 -25.09
C GLU A 220 12.54 -0.67 -24.17
N THR A 221 11.98 -1.40 -23.20
CA THR A 221 11.08 -0.86 -22.18
C THR A 221 11.83 -0.51 -20.89
N LEU A 222 12.75 -1.38 -20.48
CA LEU A 222 13.50 -1.20 -19.23
C LEU A 222 14.43 0.02 -19.29
N ARG A 223 15.12 0.23 -20.41
CA ARG A 223 16.13 1.28 -20.56
C ARG A 223 15.53 2.69 -20.43
N PRO A 224 14.46 3.07 -21.17
CA PRO A 224 13.84 4.40 -20.99
C PRO A 224 13.35 4.63 -19.56
N LEU A 225 12.71 3.62 -18.95
CA LEU A 225 12.21 3.71 -17.57
C LEU A 225 13.34 3.95 -16.57
N LEU A 226 14.42 3.16 -16.66
CA LEU A 226 15.57 3.29 -15.78
C LEU A 226 16.32 4.61 -16.02
N SER A 227 16.52 5.02 -17.28
CA SER A 227 17.13 6.31 -17.62
C SER A 227 16.34 7.48 -17.04
N ALA A 228 15.02 7.48 -17.17
CA ALA A 228 14.18 8.53 -16.60
C ALA A 228 14.21 8.53 -15.08
N ALA A 229 14.16 7.36 -14.45
CA ALA A 229 14.24 7.25 -12.99
C ALA A 229 15.61 7.74 -12.46
N LEU A 230 16.72 7.39 -13.12
CA LEU A 230 18.06 7.88 -12.79
C LEU A 230 18.16 9.39 -12.96
N TYR A 231 17.65 9.95 -14.06
CA TYR A 231 17.64 11.41 -14.27
C TYR A 231 16.85 12.15 -13.16
N ILE A 232 15.69 11.62 -12.76
CA ILE A 232 14.92 12.19 -11.65
C ILE A 232 15.71 12.12 -10.34
N VAL A 233 16.41 11.02 -10.06
CA VAL A 233 17.19 10.85 -8.83
C VAL A 233 18.44 11.73 -8.81
N ASP A 234 19.26 11.66 -9.85
CA ASP A 234 20.58 12.29 -9.89
C ASP A 234 20.49 13.78 -10.25
N THR A 235 19.63 14.18 -11.19
CA THR A 235 19.52 15.56 -11.67
C THR A 235 18.46 16.36 -10.92
N LEU A 236 17.24 15.83 -10.80
CA LEU A 236 16.14 16.58 -10.15
C LEU A 236 16.12 16.42 -8.62
N GLY A 237 16.67 15.32 -8.10
CA GLY A 237 16.64 14.98 -6.69
C GLY A 237 17.12 16.11 -5.76
N PRO A 238 18.30 16.71 -5.98
CA PRO A 238 18.79 17.83 -5.16
C PRO A 238 17.82 19.01 -5.12
N HIS A 239 17.20 19.37 -6.25
CA HIS A 239 16.26 20.48 -6.34
C HIS A 239 14.92 20.19 -5.66
N ILE A 240 14.40 18.96 -5.82
CA ILE A 240 13.17 18.52 -5.17
C ILE A 240 13.36 18.49 -3.65
N LEU A 241 14.50 17.99 -3.16
CA LEU A 241 14.81 17.96 -1.73
C LEU A 241 14.92 19.38 -1.16
N ALA A 242 15.60 20.30 -1.86
CA ALA A 242 15.72 21.69 -1.45
C ALA A 242 14.37 22.41 -1.39
N LEU A 243 13.52 22.21 -2.41
CA LEU A 243 12.16 22.76 -2.41
C LEU A 243 11.33 22.20 -1.26
N ARG A 244 11.42 20.88 -1.00
CA ARG A 244 10.74 20.23 0.11
C ARG A 244 11.17 20.80 1.45
N ASP A 245 12.48 20.97 1.68
CA ASP A 245 13.01 21.55 2.93
C ASP A 245 12.51 23.00 3.11
N GLU A 246 12.46 23.78 2.03
CA GLU A 246 11.92 25.15 2.05
C GLU A 246 10.41 25.17 2.40
N LEU A 247 9.62 24.24 1.88
CA LEU A 247 8.18 24.13 2.17
C LEU A 247 7.90 23.69 3.60
N VAL A 248 8.74 22.82 4.16
CA VAL A 248 8.67 22.39 5.56
C VAL A 248 8.94 23.57 6.49
N GLU A 249 10.04 24.29 6.26
CA GLU A 249 10.38 25.47 7.06
C GLU A 249 9.30 26.55 6.99
N ARG A 250 8.72 26.77 5.79
CA ARG A 250 7.57 27.68 5.62
C ARG A 250 6.36 27.22 6.43
N THR A 251 6.07 25.93 6.46
CA THR A 251 4.92 25.38 7.20
C THR A 251 5.10 25.56 8.70
N GLU A 252 6.31 25.30 9.21
CA GLU A 252 6.66 25.53 10.62
C GLU A 252 6.54 27.01 11.02
N ARG A 253 7.04 27.93 10.18
CA ARG A 253 6.88 29.39 10.40
C ARG A 253 5.40 29.78 10.48
N LYS A 254 4.56 29.23 9.60
CA LYS A 254 3.11 29.50 9.55
C LYS A 254 2.36 28.94 10.76
N ALA A 255 2.83 27.84 11.36
CA ALA A 255 2.18 27.21 12.51
C ALA A 255 2.09 28.16 13.72
N ASN A 256 3.02 29.11 13.84
CA ASN A 256 3.08 30.09 14.92
C ASN A 256 2.17 31.33 14.70
N LEU A 257 1.57 31.48 13.52
CA LEU A 257 0.69 32.61 13.23
C LEU A 257 -0.69 32.43 13.89
N ARG A 258 -1.27 33.55 14.34
CA ARG A 258 -2.60 33.60 14.96
C ARG A 258 -3.64 34.22 14.01
N GLY A 259 -4.91 33.90 14.23
CA GLY A 259 -6.00 34.58 13.54
C GLY A 259 -6.17 36.02 14.03
N MET A 260 -6.37 36.96 13.12
CA MET A 260 -6.65 38.36 13.45
C MET A 260 -8.14 38.68 13.28
N ARG A 261 -8.75 39.32 14.28
CA ARG A 261 -10.15 39.73 14.20
C ARG A 261 -10.33 40.99 13.34
N ALA A 262 -9.69 42.08 13.73
CA ALA A 262 -9.73 43.35 13.00
C ALA A 262 -8.86 43.30 11.74
N CYS A 263 -9.29 44.01 10.69
CA CYS A 263 -8.52 44.18 9.45
C CYS A 263 -7.30 45.09 9.71
N PRO A 264 -6.07 44.64 9.45
CA PRO A 264 -4.87 45.48 9.54
C PRO A 264 -4.68 46.30 8.26
N THR A 265 -5.63 47.19 7.94
CA THR A 265 -5.71 47.90 6.64
C THR A 265 -4.42 48.62 6.28
N ASP A 266 -3.85 49.43 7.18
CA ASP A 266 -2.63 50.21 6.90
C ASP A 266 -1.44 49.31 6.54
N LYS A 267 -1.31 48.15 7.19
CA LYS A 267 -0.25 47.18 6.90
C LYS A 267 -0.47 46.50 5.56
N LEU A 268 -1.72 46.15 5.22
CA LEU A 268 -2.06 45.57 3.92
C LEU A 268 -1.79 46.57 2.79
N LEU A 269 -2.18 47.83 2.96
CA LEU A 269 -1.91 48.90 1.98
C LEU A 269 -0.40 49.12 1.82
N ALA A 270 0.38 49.10 2.90
CA ALA A 270 1.85 49.20 2.80
C ALA A 270 2.48 48.00 2.07
N VAL A 271 1.95 46.78 2.26
CA VAL A 271 2.40 45.59 1.50
C VAL A 271 2.07 45.73 0.02
N LEU A 272 0.86 46.20 -0.31
CA LEU A 272 0.39 46.40 -1.69
C LEU A 272 1.18 47.51 -2.41
N ASP A 273 1.49 48.61 -1.72
CA ASP A 273 2.33 49.69 -2.26
C ASP A 273 3.74 49.18 -2.59
N ARG A 274 4.36 48.43 -1.67
CA ARG A 274 5.66 47.80 -1.93
C ARG A 274 5.58 46.85 -3.13
N GLN A 275 4.56 45.99 -3.16
CA GLN A 275 4.35 45.03 -4.24
C GLN A 275 4.20 45.72 -5.60
N LEU A 276 3.46 46.83 -5.66
CA LEU A 276 3.31 47.65 -6.87
C LEU A 276 4.64 48.29 -7.29
N ARG A 277 5.41 48.84 -6.34
CA ARG A 277 6.72 49.46 -6.62
C ARG A 277 7.76 48.46 -7.12
N GLU A 278 7.74 47.24 -6.58
CA GLU A 278 8.66 46.17 -6.95
C GLU A 278 8.19 45.38 -8.18
N GLY A 279 6.94 45.55 -8.59
CA GLY A 279 6.33 44.79 -9.69
C GLY A 279 6.12 43.31 -9.37
N ASP A 280 5.99 42.94 -8.09
CA ASP A 280 5.84 41.53 -7.68
C ASP A 280 4.38 41.05 -7.90
N PRO A 281 4.15 40.01 -8.73
CA PRO A 281 2.80 39.53 -9.01
C PRO A 281 2.16 38.84 -7.81
N PHE A 282 0.83 38.93 -7.70
CA PHE A 282 0.07 38.16 -6.71
C PHE A 282 0.26 36.66 -6.91
N TYR A 283 0.14 35.89 -5.83
CA TYR A 283 0.21 34.44 -5.96
C TYR A 283 -1.10 33.94 -6.57
N GLU A 284 -0.98 33.24 -7.68
CA GLU A 284 -2.11 32.66 -8.40
C GLU A 284 -2.81 31.59 -7.53
N ARG A 285 -4.14 31.63 -7.51
CA ARG A 285 -4.98 30.59 -6.91
C ARG A 285 -4.99 29.36 -7.81
N LEU A 286 -4.71 28.19 -7.25
CA LEU A 286 -4.90 26.94 -7.97
C LEU A 286 -6.39 26.73 -8.27
N GLY A 287 -6.75 26.66 -9.56
CA GLY A 287 -8.11 26.33 -9.98
C GLY A 287 -8.44 24.87 -9.66
N SER A 288 -9.49 24.60 -8.87
CA SER A 288 -10.05 23.25 -8.74
C SER A 288 -11.14 23.04 -9.79
N PHE A 289 -11.21 21.84 -10.37
CA PHE A 289 -12.28 21.42 -11.29
C PHE A 289 -13.69 21.57 -10.67
N SER A 290 -13.82 21.57 -9.34
CA SER A 290 -15.09 21.78 -8.63
C SER A 290 -15.34 23.23 -8.18
N ALA A 291 -14.31 24.11 -8.20
CA ALA A 291 -14.39 25.47 -7.68
C ALA A 291 -14.96 26.51 -8.66
N VAL A 292 -15.20 26.11 -9.92
CA VAL A 292 -15.75 27.01 -10.97
C VAL A 292 -17.18 27.50 -10.65
N LYS A 293 -17.86 26.96 -9.63
CA LYS A 293 -19.25 27.33 -9.29
C LYS A 293 -19.43 28.29 -8.10
N SER A 294 -18.37 28.70 -7.39
CA SER A 294 -18.51 29.67 -6.30
C SER A 294 -17.38 30.69 -6.35
N SER A 295 -17.70 31.90 -6.82
CA SER A 295 -16.85 33.07 -6.69
C SER A 295 -16.72 33.41 -5.20
N ALA A 296 -15.54 33.19 -4.63
CA ALA A 296 -15.31 33.38 -3.20
C ALA A 296 -15.23 34.87 -2.83
N TYR A 297 -14.79 35.72 -3.76
CA TYR A 297 -14.58 37.16 -3.53
C TYR A 297 -15.14 38.08 -4.63
N GLY A 298 -15.67 37.53 -5.73
CA GLY A 298 -16.21 38.31 -6.84
C GLY A 298 -15.14 38.82 -7.81
N GLY A 299 -15.36 38.60 -9.10
CA GLY A 299 -14.60 39.26 -10.17
C GLY A 299 -13.11 38.86 -10.24
N PRO A 300 -12.19 39.80 -10.52
CA PRO A 300 -10.78 39.48 -10.79
C PRO A 300 -10.03 38.96 -9.54
N LEU A 301 -10.55 39.19 -8.33
CA LEU A 301 -9.95 38.74 -7.07
C LEU A 301 -9.96 37.22 -6.88
N ASP A 302 -10.79 36.48 -7.62
CA ASP A 302 -10.82 35.03 -7.55
C ASP A 302 -9.55 34.37 -8.11
N ALA A 303 -8.77 35.08 -8.91
CA ALA A 303 -7.47 34.63 -9.39
C ALA A 303 -6.40 34.64 -8.28
N ILE A 304 -6.62 35.34 -7.16
CA ILE A 304 -5.61 35.55 -6.11
C ILE A 304 -5.71 34.50 -5.01
N ASN A 305 -4.55 33.94 -4.62
CA ASN A 305 -4.36 33.30 -3.34
C ASN A 305 -4.01 34.35 -2.28
N PHE A 306 -4.93 34.62 -1.34
CA PHE A 306 -4.76 35.66 -0.32
C PHE A 306 -3.91 35.22 0.90
N THR A 307 -3.55 33.94 1.00
CA THR A 307 -2.76 33.44 2.14
C THR A 307 -1.44 34.21 2.36
N PRO A 308 -0.62 34.51 1.33
CA PRO A 308 0.62 35.28 1.48
C PRO A 308 0.38 36.71 1.99
N LEU A 309 -0.68 37.39 1.52
CA LEU A 309 -1.03 38.73 2.00
C LEU A 309 -1.39 38.71 3.48
N ALA A 310 -2.13 37.70 3.94
CA ALA A 310 -2.39 37.53 5.36
C ALA A 310 -1.11 37.28 6.17
N HIS A 311 -0.21 36.43 5.67
CA HIS A 311 1.05 36.12 6.34
C HIS A 311 1.96 37.35 6.43
N ALA A 312 1.99 38.20 5.39
CA ALA A 312 2.77 39.44 5.35
C ALA A 312 2.38 40.44 6.45
N VAL A 313 1.14 40.38 6.94
CA VAL A 313 0.65 41.23 8.05
C VAL A 313 0.56 40.50 9.39
N GLY A 314 1.07 39.26 9.47
CA GLY A 314 1.11 38.45 10.69
C GLY A 314 -0.19 37.70 11.02
N SER A 315 -1.15 37.64 10.11
CA SER A 315 -2.38 36.86 10.28
C SER A 315 -2.22 35.46 9.68
N ARG A 316 -2.75 34.43 10.34
CA ARG A 316 -2.73 33.04 9.83
C ARG A 316 -3.51 32.86 8.52
N GLN A 317 -4.57 33.64 8.33
CA GLN A 317 -5.45 33.55 7.17
C GLN A 317 -6.01 34.93 6.79
N PHE A 318 -6.43 35.05 5.53
CA PHE A 318 -7.14 36.23 5.05
C PHE A 318 -8.63 36.02 5.24
N TYR A 319 -9.33 37.01 5.81
CA TYR A 319 -10.76 36.91 6.07
C TYR A 319 -11.52 37.72 5.02
N GLY A 320 -12.48 37.10 4.31
CA GLY A 320 -13.26 37.79 3.27
C GLY A 320 -13.98 39.05 3.75
N ARG A 321 -14.45 39.05 5.00
CA ARG A 321 -15.04 40.23 5.64
C ARG A 321 -14.14 41.47 5.61
N TRP A 322 -12.82 41.31 5.53
CA TRP A 322 -11.90 42.46 5.43
C TRP A 322 -12.13 43.27 4.15
N LEU A 323 -12.55 42.63 3.06
CA LEU A 323 -12.91 43.31 1.82
C LEU A 323 -14.29 43.96 1.93
N ASP A 324 -15.24 43.30 2.61
CA ASP A 324 -16.59 43.81 2.83
C ASP A 324 -16.59 45.05 3.75
N GLU A 325 -15.78 45.00 4.82
CA GLU A 325 -15.63 46.07 5.81
C GLU A 325 -14.79 47.25 5.29
N GLN A 326 -13.96 47.05 4.26
CA GLN A 326 -13.01 48.06 3.76
C GLN A 326 -13.02 48.13 2.20
N PRO A 327 -13.99 48.83 1.58
CA PRO A 327 -14.09 48.95 0.13
C PRO A 327 -12.83 49.54 -0.54
N ALA A 328 -12.14 50.45 0.14
CA ALA A 328 -10.89 51.04 -0.34
C ALA A 328 -9.77 50.00 -0.49
N LEU A 329 -9.70 49.02 0.41
CA LEU A 329 -8.75 47.91 0.33
C LEU A 329 -9.06 47.02 -0.88
N ARG A 330 -10.34 46.70 -1.10
CA ARG A 330 -10.80 45.93 -2.27
C ARG A 330 -10.35 46.60 -3.58
N ASN A 331 -10.67 47.89 -3.74
CA ASN A 331 -10.30 48.65 -4.94
C ASN A 331 -8.78 48.74 -5.12
N THR A 332 -8.03 48.88 -4.04
CA THR A 332 -6.56 48.92 -4.11
C THR A 332 -6.00 47.59 -4.61
N ILE A 333 -6.50 46.46 -4.09
CA ILE A 333 -6.06 45.13 -4.55
C ILE A 333 -6.41 44.92 -6.02
N GLU A 334 -7.61 45.31 -6.47
CA GLU A 334 -8.01 45.20 -7.88
C GLU A 334 -7.12 46.07 -8.79
N ASN A 335 -6.79 47.29 -8.36
CA ASN A 335 -5.91 48.18 -9.11
C ASN A 335 -4.47 47.64 -9.19
N VAL A 336 -3.92 47.16 -8.08
CA VAL A 336 -2.59 46.55 -8.07
C VAL A 336 -2.59 45.29 -8.95
N LEU A 337 -3.64 44.46 -8.85
CA LEU A 337 -3.77 43.24 -9.65
C LEU A 337 -3.79 43.55 -11.15
N ALA A 338 -4.48 44.61 -11.56
CA ALA A 338 -4.51 45.03 -12.95
C ALA A 338 -3.13 45.44 -13.50
N VAL A 339 -2.21 45.85 -12.63
CA VAL A 339 -0.84 46.25 -13.02
C VAL A 339 0.14 45.08 -12.96
N VAL A 340 0.18 44.34 -11.84
CA VAL A 340 1.21 43.30 -11.61
C VAL A 340 0.73 41.89 -11.99
N GLY A 341 -0.57 41.66 -12.14
CA GLY A 341 -1.12 40.35 -12.48
C GLY A 341 -0.96 39.29 -11.38
N THR A 342 -1.08 38.03 -11.78
CA THR A 342 -0.87 36.84 -10.93
C THR A 342 0.15 35.91 -11.54
N GLU A 343 0.95 35.27 -10.69
CA GLU A 343 1.85 34.19 -11.08
C GLU A 343 1.89 33.07 -10.04
N LYS A 344 2.27 31.87 -10.48
CA LYS A 344 2.46 30.73 -9.58
C LYS A 344 3.50 31.04 -8.49
N PRO A 345 3.28 30.55 -7.26
CA PRO A 345 4.04 31.00 -6.08
C PRO A 345 5.46 30.46 -5.99
N LEU A 346 5.78 29.31 -6.61
CA LEU A 346 7.03 28.60 -6.39
C LEU A 346 7.83 28.50 -7.68
N CYS A 347 9.16 28.41 -7.54
CA CYS A 347 10.08 28.09 -8.62
C CYS A 347 10.00 29.02 -9.85
N ARG A 348 9.66 30.31 -9.66
CA ARG A 348 9.63 31.31 -10.74
C ARG A 348 10.98 31.45 -11.46
N ASN A 349 12.06 31.33 -10.71
CA ASN A 349 13.44 31.36 -11.20
C ASN A 349 14.14 30.03 -10.91
N ALA A 350 13.56 28.92 -11.39
CA ALA A 350 14.13 27.60 -11.20
C ALA A 350 15.55 27.51 -11.80
N ALA A 351 16.48 26.89 -11.06
CA ALA A 351 17.82 26.63 -11.55
C ALA A 351 17.81 25.80 -12.85
N LEU A 352 18.80 26.03 -13.72
CA LEU A 352 18.93 25.30 -14.96
C LEU A 352 19.54 23.91 -14.72
N VAL A 353 19.08 22.94 -15.50
CA VAL A 353 19.62 21.58 -15.59
C VAL A 353 19.77 21.21 -17.06
N LEU A 354 20.68 20.29 -17.35
CA LEU A 354 20.84 19.74 -18.70
C LEU A 354 19.66 18.81 -19.02
N ARG A 355 19.07 18.95 -20.20
CA ARG A 355 18.08 18.02 -20.71
C ARG A 355 18.67 16.63 -20.89
N ALA A 356 17.84 15.60 -20.77
CA ALA A 356 18.26 14.21 -20.84
C ALA A 356 18.56 13.70 -22.26
N ASP A 357 18.15 14.44 -23.31
CA ASP A 357 18.26 14.03 -24.71
C ASP A 357 19.37 14.71 -25.49
N ASP A 358 19.59 16.00 -25.27
CA ASP A 358 20.53 16.82 -26.03
C ASP A 358 21.46 17.69 -25.17
N ASP A 359 21.42 17.51 -23.85
CA ASP A 359 22.21 18.27 -22.86
C ASP A 359 22.02 19.80 -22.92
N THR A 360 20.96 20.32 -23.54
CA THR A 360 20.70 21.77 -23.51
C THR A 360 20.13 22.21 -22.16
N GLU A 361 20.41 23.45 -21.74
CA GLU A 361 19.99 23.95 -20.44
C GLU A 361 18.51 24.35 -20.42
N VAL A 362 17.76 23.81 -19.45
CA VAL A 362 16.36 24.15 -19.19
C VAL A 362 16.11 24.30 -17.69
N PRO A 363 15.15 25.13 -17.24
CA PRO A 363 14.80 25.19 -15.81
C PRO A 363 14.35 23.81 -15.31
N TRP A 364 14.78 23.37 -14.13
CA TRP A 364 14.44 22.02 -13.63
C TRP A 364 12.93 21.80 -13.43
N THR A 365 12.18 22.89 -13.23
CA THR A 365 10.70 22.90 -13.21
C THR A 365 10.17 24.20 -13.81
N GLU A 366 8.95 24.16 -14.35
CA GLU A 366 8.13 25.37 -14.52
C GLU A 366 7.66 25.90 -13.16
N PRO A 367 7.21 27.16 -13.06
CA PRO A 367 6.62 27.68 -11.83
C PRO A 367 5.47 26.78 -11.34
N LEU A 368 5.37 26.59 -10.02
CA LEU A 368 4.47 25.62 -9.39
C LEU A 368 3.52 26.26 -8.38
N HIS A 369 2.32 25.67 -8.25
CA HIS A 369 1.51 25.87 -7.05
C HIS A 369 1.98 24.95 -5.92
N TYR A 370 1.71 25.34 -4.67
CA TYR A 370 2.05 24.55 -3.48
C TYR A 370 1.59 23.09 -3.58
N ALA A 371 0.34 22.85 -3.96
CA ALA A 371 -0.20 21.49 -4.03
C ALA A 371 0.52 20.58 -5.05
N VAL A 372 1.04 21.16 -6.15
CA VAL A 372 1.82 20.40 -7.14
C VAL A 372 3.23 20.12 -6.64
N ALA A 373 3.82 21.07 -5.91
CA ALA A 373 5.14 20.88 -5.30
C ALA A 373 5.13 19.79 -4.22
N ASP A 374 4.02 19.61 -3.51
CA ASP A 374 3.85 18.57 -2.49
C ASP A 374 3.89 17.13 -3.07
N ASP A 375 3.62 16.97 -4.38
CA ASP A 375 3.68 15.67 -5.07
C ASP A 375 5.10 15.28 -5.53
N LEU A 376 6.02 16.23 -5.67
CA LEU A 376 7.37 15.98 -6.19
C LEU A 376 8.22 15.04 -5.31
N PRO A 377 8.18 15.12 -3.96
CA PRO A 377 8.83 14.14 -3.09
C PRO A 377 8.35 12.70 -3.33
N SER A 378 7.06 12.51 -3.58
CA SER A 378 6.48 11.19 -3.89
C SER A 378 6.95 10.66 -5.25
N LEU A 379 7.05 11.55 -6.24
CA LEU A 379 7.65 11.22 -7.54
C LEU A 379 9.12 10.79 -7.39
N LEU A 380 9.92 11.55 -6.63
CA LEU A 380 11.32 11.24 -6.38
C LEU A 380 11.49 9.93 -5.62
N ARG A 381 10.68 9.67 -4.59
CA ARG A 381 10.67 8.39 -3.84
C ARG A 381 10.35 7.22 -4.76
N THR A 382 9.42 7.40 -5.71
CA THR A 382 9.07 6.40 -6.72
C THR A 382 10.24 6.12 -7.66
N ALA A 383 10.92 7.16 -8.15
CA ALA A 383 12.11 7.01 -8.99
C ALA A 383 13.22 6.25 -8.23
N CYS A 384 13.47 6.59 -6.96
CA CYS A 384 14.42 5.88 -6.11
C CYS A 384 14.06 4.39 -5.96
N LEU A 385 12.78 4.08 -5.69
CA LEU A 385 12.29 2.70 -5.57
C LEU A 385 12.58 1.90 -6.84
N LEU A 386 12.30 2.47 -8.02
CA LEU A 386 12.53 1.77 -9.29
C LEU A 386 14.01 1.54 -9.56
N VAL A 387 14.86 2.55 -9.31
CA VAL A 387 16.32 2.40 -9.46
C VAL A 387 16.83 1.28 -8.56
N VAL A 388 16.45 1.28 -7.27
CA VAL A 388 16.85 0.22 -6.34
C VAL A 388 16.30 -1.14 -6.78
N ALA A 389 15.00 -1.25 -7.06
CA ALA A 389 14.38 -2.51 -7.44
C ALA A 389 15.00 -3.13 -8.71
N ILE A 390 15.24 -2.32 -9.74
CA ILE A 390 15.80 -2.76 -11.02
C ILE A 390 17.26 -3.19 -10.87
N LEU A 391 18.07 -2.42 -10.15
CA LEU A 391 19.52 -2.61 -10.08
C LEU A 391 19.96 -3.63 -9.03
N THR A 392 19.14 -3.91 -8.01
CA THR A 392 19.47 -4.91 -6.98
C THR A 392 18.77 -6.25 -7.18
N GLY A 393 17.63 -6.28 -7.88
CA GLY A 393 16.81 -7.48 -8.02
C GLY A 393 16.15 -7.94 -6.71
N MET A 394 16.15 -7.10 -5.67
CA MET A 394 15.48 -7.39 -4.39
C MET A 394 13.97 -7.61 -4.59
N ARG A 395 13.40 -8.53 -3.81
CA ARG A 395 11.95 -8.77 -3.83
C ARG A 395 11.21 -7.59 -3.20
N SER A 396 9.95 -7.42 -3.58
CA SER A 396 9.09 -6.35 -3.01
C SER A 396 9.07 -6.36 -1.48
N GLY A 397 8.97 -7.54 -0.85
CA GLY A 397 9.01 -7.66 0.61
C GLY A 397 10.33 -7.18 1.20
N GLU A 398 11.47 -7.46 0.57
CA GLU A 398 12.80 -7.02 1.01
C GLU A 398 12.95 -5.49 0.87
N LEU A 399 12.44 -4.90 -0.22
CA LEU A 399 12.45 -3.46 -0.45
C LEU A 399 11.57 -2.70 0.56
N MET A 400 10.41 -3.25 0.93
CA MET A 400 9.52 -2.64 1.94
C MET A 400 10.18 -2.60 3.33
N GLU A 401 11.10 -3.51 3.61
CA GLU A 401 11.82 -3.64 4.89
C GLU A 401 13.09 -2.78 4.97
N LEU A 402 13.50 -2.11 3.89
CA LEU A 402 14.64 -1.19 3.95
C LEU A 402 14.33 -0.01 4.88
N GLN A 403 15.20 0.21 5.85
CA GLN A 403 15.06 1.21 6.91
C GLN A 403 16.21 2.22 6.91
N ARG A 404 15.99 3.36 7.58
CA ARG A 404 17.03 4.35 7.87
C ARG A 404 18.27 3.65 8.47
N GLY A 405 19.44 4.01 7.99
CA GLY A 405 20.70 3.39 8.35
C GLY A 405 21.00 2.10 7.58
N CYS A 406 20.23 1.75 6.54
CA CYS A 406 20.50 0.56 5.73
C CYS A 406 21.77 0.65 4.90
N LEU A 407 22.31 1.85 4.68
CA LEU A 407 23.43 2.08 3.78
C LEU A 407 24.77 1.85 4.47
N THR A 408 25.67 1.13 3.79
CA THR A 408 27.07 1.03 4.21
C THR A 408 28.02 1.18 3.05
N GLU A 409 29.14 1.83 3.32
CA GLU A 409 30.23 2.08 2.38
C GLU A 409 31.54 1.63 3.03
N GLU A 410 32.33 0.85 2.28
CA GLU A 410 33.63 0.33 2.73
C GLU A 410 34.66 0.54 1.62
N GLU A 411 35.80 1.15 1.94
CA GLU A 411 36.93 1.24 1.02
C GLU A 411 37.78 -0.04 1.13
N ILE A 412 37.87 -0.78 0.03
CA ILE A 412 38.54 -2.10 0.00
C ILE A 412 39.97 -1.98 -0.52
N ALA A 413 40.21 -0.99 -1.36
CA ALA A 413 41.51 -0.60 -1.87
C ALA A 413 41.46 0.90 -2.22
N PRO A 414 42.61 1.58 -2.39
CA PRO A 414 42.63 3.01 -2.71
C PRO A 414 41.72 3.35 -3.90
N GLY A 415 40.67 4.14 -3.63
CA GLY A 415 39.69 4.56 -4.64
C GLY A 415 38.63 3.53 -5.04
N LEU A 416 38.66 2.31 -4.48
CA LEU A 416 37.69 1.25 -4.73
C LEU A 416 36.77 1.08 -3.53
N LYS A 417 35.52 1.50 -3.71
CA LYS A 417 34.46 1.43 -2.69
C LYS A 417 33.50 0.28 -2.97
N ARG A 418 33.06 -0.38 -1.90
CA ARG A 418 31.95 -1.33 -1.92
C ARG A 418 30.77 -0.74 -1.17
N TYR A 419 29.63 -0.80 -1.82
CA TYR A 419 28.35 -0.32 -1.31
C TYR A 419 27.49 -1.51 -0.93
N ARG A 420 26.78 -1.41 0.21
CA ARG A 420 25.79 -2.42 0.59
C ARG A 420 24.52 -1.78 1.12
N LEU A 421 23.42 -2.49 0.95
CA LEU A 421 22.15 -2.23 1.61
C LEU A 421 21.86 -3.35 2.61
N LYS A 422 21.55 -2.98 3.86
CA LYS A 422 21.14 -3.87 4.95
C LYS A 422 19.62 -3.91 5.02
N GLY A 423 19.05 -5.10 5.13
CA GLY A 423 17.60 -5.27 5.22
C GLY A 423 17.23 -6.62 5.77
N LYS A 424 16.09 -7.16 5.32
CA LYS A 424 15.57 -8.46 5.77
C LYS A 424 15.03 -9.29 4.62
N VAL A 425 15.33 -10.58 4.63
CA VAL A 425 14.69 -11.58 3.77
C VAL A 425 13.48 -12.15 4.51
N ILE A 426 12.30 -11.96 3.91
CA ILE A 426 11.02 -12.37 4.51
C ILE A 426 10.56 -13.72 3.98
N LYS A 427 10.69 -13.95 2.67
CA LYS A 427 10.10 -15.12 2.02
C LYS A 427 10.81 -16.40 2.44
N GLY A 428 10.04 -17.35 3.00
CA GLY A 428 10.57 -18.66 3.40
C GLY A 428 11.42 -18.61 4.67
N ARG A 429 11.33 -17.52 5.44
CA ARG A 429 11.96 -17.36 6.76
C ARG A 429 10.91 -17.35 7.86
N ALA A 430 11.37 -17.40 9.10
CA ALA A 430 10.51 -17.26 10.28
C ALA A 430 9.81 -15.90 10.31
N LEU A 431 8.85 -15.74 11.23
CA LEU A 431 8.13 -14.48 11.44
C LEU A 431 9.12 -13.30 11.59
N GLY A 432 8.91 -12.25 10.81
CA GLY A 432 9.75 -11.05 10.80
C GLY A 432 10.98 -11.10 9.91
N GLY A 433 11.28 -12.25 9.31
CA GLY A 433 12.40 -12.44 8.42
C GLY A 433 13.75 -12.51 9.12
N GLU A 434 14.79 -12.70 8.32
CA GLU A 434 16.18 -12.77 8.77
C GLU A 434 16.97 -11.57 8.20
N PRO A 435 17.89 -10.97 8.97
CA PRO A 435 18.79 -9.93 8.46
C PRO A 435 19.59 -10.42 7.25
N GLU A 436 19.78 -9.55 6.26
CA GLU A 436 20.54 -9.83 5.05
C GLU A 436 21.22 -8.56 4.52
N GLU A 437 22.33 -8.74 3.79
CA GLU A 437 23.05 -7.63 3.13
C GLU A 437 23.20 -7.88 1.63
N TRP A 438 22.88 -6.86 0.83
CA TRP A 438 23.07 -6.89 -0.61
C TRP A 438 24.25 -6.01 -0.99
N VAL A 439 25.25 -6.56 -1.67
CA VAL A 439 26.27 -5.76 -2.35
C VAL A 439 25.62 -5.10 -3.56
N VAL A 440 25.69 -3.78 -3.64
CA VAL A 440 25.02 -2.99 -4.69
C VAL A 440 26.00 -2.11 -5.45
N ILE A 441 25.56 -1.64 -6.61
CA ILE A 441 26.29 -0.63 -7.39
C ILE A 441 26.02 0.79 -6.88
N PRO A 442 26.90 1.77 -7.20
CA PRO A 442 26.82 3.12 -6.68
C PRO A 442 25.48 3.82 -6.93
N GLU A 443 24.85 3.59 -8.09
CA GLU A 443 23.56 4.17 -8.50
C GLU A 443 22.44 3.77 -7.55
N ALA A 444 22.35 2.47 -7.23
CA ALA A 444 21.36 1.95 -6.29
C ALA A 444 21.60 2.48 -4.87
N HIS A 445 22.86 2.58 -4.46
CA HIS A 445 23.24 3.17 -3.16
C HIS A 445 22.85 4.66 -3.07
N ARG A 446 23.15 5.46 -4.11
CA ARG A 446 22.75 6.87 -4.18
C ARG A 446 21.23 7.03 -4.14
N ALA A 447 20.49 6.24 -4.92
CA ALA A 447 19.02 6.26 -4.91
C ALA A 447 18.44 5.91 -3.53
N ALA A 448 19.00 4.91 -2.84
CA ALA A 448 18.62 4.59 -1.47
C ALA A 448 18.93 5.75 -0.50
N ALA A 449 20.07 6.44 -0.66
CA ALA A 449 20.43 7.59 0.17
C ALA A 449 19.48 8.78 -0.05
N VAL A 450 19.02 9.00 -1.28
CA VAL A 450 17.99 9.99 -1.60
C VAL A 450 16.65 9.60 -0.98
N ALA A 451 16.25 8.32 -1.09
CA ALA A 451 15.02 7.81 -0.47
C ALA A 451 15.04 7.95 1.06
N GLU A 452 16.19 7.73 1.71
CA GLU A 452 16.36 7.92 3.15
C GLU A 452 16.11 9.38 3.58
N LYS A 453 16.56 10.36 2.78
CA LYS A 453 16.29 11.79 3.01
C LYS A 453 14.81 12.16 2.88
N LEU A 454 13.99 11.29 2.26
CA LEU A 454 12.55 11.49 2.09
C LEU A 454 11.71 10.85 3.22
N ILE A 455 12.32 10.10 4.14
CA ILE A 455 11.63 9.52 5.29
C ILE A 455 11.04 10.63 6.18
N GLY A 456 9.79 10.45 6.62
CA GLY A 456 9.11 11.38 7.51
C GLY A 456 8.32 12.48 6.81
N PHE A 457 8.18 12.41 5.48
CA PHE A 457 7.39 13.35 4.68
C PHE A 457 6.29 12.62 3.91
N ASP A 458 5.04 12.85 4.34
CA ASP A 458 3.83 12.64 3.54
C ASP A 458 3.27 14.02 3.13
N VAL A 459 2.50 14.05 2.03
CA VAL A 459 1.88 15.22 1.39
C VAL A 459 1.02 16.04 2.37
N HIS A 460 0.61 15.46 3.50
CA HIS A 460 -0.21 16.10 4.53
C HIS A 460 0.56 16.49 5.80
N GLY A 461 1.89 16.39 5.82
CA GLY A 461 2.69 16.68 7.03
C GLY A 461 2.45 15.69 8.18
N VAL A 462 1.74 14.59 7.93
CA VAL A 462 1.62 13.49 8.88
C VAL A 462 2.81 12.57 8.68
N ARG A 463 3.61 12.42 9.74
CA ARG A 463 4.65 11.38 9.80
C ARG A 463 3.95 10.01 9.77
N SER A 464 3.89 9.34 8.63
CA SER A 464 3.48 7.93 8.56
C SER A 464 4.70 7.01 8.40
N ASP A 465 4.78 6.04 9.31
CA ASP A 465 5.77 4.98 9.56
C ASP A 465 7.28 5.33 9.54
N LEU A 466 7.87 5.17 10.73
CA LEU A 466 8.92 6.04 11.30
C LEU A 466 10.34 5.86 10.77
N ASP A 467 10.66 4.82 9.99
CA ASP A 467 12.04 4.61 9.53
C ASP A 467 12.17 3.93 8.16
N HIS A 468 11.10 3.60 7.44
CA HIS A 468 11.21 2.84 6.18
C HIS A 468 11.47 3.71 4.95
N LEU A 469 12.46 3.32 4.14
CA LEU A 469 12.83 4.00 2.88
C LEU A 469 11.69 4.01 1.87
N PHE A 470 10.92 2.93 1.80
CA PHE A 470 9.80 2.80 0.86
C PHE A 470 8.48 2.51 1.56
N GLY A 471 8.50 1.75 2.66
CA GLY A 471 7.29 1.31 3.36
C GLY A 471 6.46 0.38 2.46
N ARG A 472 5.19 0.16 2.80
CA ARG A 472 4.32 -0.68 1.99
C ARG A 472 3.91 0.03 0.69
N PHE A 473 4.06 -0.65 -0.45
CA PHE A 473 3.73 -0.10 -1.77
C PHE A 473 3.08 -1.11 -2.74
N SER A 474 2.51 -0.58 -3.82
CA SER A 474 2.06 -1.34 -5.00
C SER A 474 2.80 -0.81 -6.24
N TYR A 475 3.51 -1.69 -6.96
CA TYR A 475 4.26 -1.29 -8.16
C TYR A 475 3.35 -0.68 -9.23
N GLN A 476 2.14 -1.21 -9.40
CA GLN A 476 1.27 -0.83 -10.51
C GLN A 476 0.91 0.65 -10.48
N ASP A 477 0.56 1.18 -9.31
CA ASP A 477 0.15 2.59 -9.19
C ASP A 477 1.35 3.54 -9.22
N LEU A 478 2.48 3.12 -8.66
CA LEU A 478 3.71 3.92 -8.65
C LEU A 478 4.31 4.05 -10.05
N VAL A 479 4.48 2.94 -10.77
CA VAL A 479 4.99 2.95 -12.15
C VAL A 479 4.06 3.74 -13.05
N ARG A 480 2.73 3.57 -12.93
CA ARG A 480 1.76 4.32 -13.74
C ARG A 480 1.89 5.83 -13.53
N ARG A 481 2.03 6.28 -12.27
CA ARG A 481 2.20 7.71 -11.95
C ARG A 481 3.51 8.28 -12.49
N LEU A 482 4.62 7.56 -12.32
CA LEU A 482 5.92 7.97 -12.85
C LEU A 482 5.86 8.09 -14.38
N CYS A 483 5.37 7.05 -15.08
CA CYS A 483 5.24 7.08 -16.53
C CYS A 483 4.30 8.20 -17.01
N SER A 484 3.20 8.44 -16.30
CA SER A 484 2.30 9.56 -16.61
C SER A 484 3.00 10.92 -16.51
N TRP A 485 3.89 11.10 -15.53
CA TRP A 485 4.65 12.34 -15.37
C TRP A 485 5.75 12.47 -16.43
N VAL A 486 6.52 11.39 -16.66
CA VAL A 486 7.59 11.32 -17.67
C VAL A 486 7.04 11.57 -19.06
N ASN A 487 5.87 11.01 -19.37
CA ASN A 487 5.21 11.17 -20.67
C ASN A 487 4.36 12.46 -20.76
N GLY A 488 4.32 13.25 -19.69
CA GLY A 488 3.60 14.52 -19.64
C GLY A 488 4.45 15.72 -20.09
N PRO A 489 3.88 16.93 -20.03
CA PRO A 489 4.57 18.16 -20.42
C PRO A 489 5.89 18.40 -19.68
N ALA A 490 5.95 18.03 -18.39
CA ALA A 490 7.15 18.19 -17.57
C ALA A 490 8.31 17.32 -18.09
N GLY A 491 8.06 16.03 -18.34
CA GLY A 491 9.10 15.13 -18.87
C GLY A 491 9.50 15.45 -20.31
N ALA A 492 8.54 15.87 -21.16
CA ALA A 492 8.84 16.35 -22.51
C ALA A 492 9.83 17.51 -22.54
N ARG A 493 9.64 18.48 -21.65
CA ARG A 493 10.51 19.65 -21.49
C ARG A 493 11.90 19.29 -20.96
N LEU A 494 12.03 18.17 -20.26
CA LEU A 494 13.30 17.66 -19.73
C LEU A 494 13.98 16.64 -20.67
N GLY A 495 13.40 16.37 -21.85
CA GLY A 495 13.96 15.41 -22.80
C GLY A 495 13.78 13.94 -22.41
N LEU A 496 12.78 13.64 -21.56
CA LEU A 496 12.54 12.29 -21.03
C LEU A 496 11.57 11.45 -21.87
N LEU A 497 10.89 12.05 -22.85
CA LEU A 497 10.00 11.32 -23.77
C LEU A 497 10.81 10.38 -24.66
N ARG A 498 10.70 9.07 -24.42
CA ARG A 498 11.28 8.03 -25.28
C ARG A 498 10.40 6.80 -25.35
#